data_AF-A0AAD3SDE1-F1
#
_entry.id   AF-A0AAD3SDE1-F1
#
_cell.length_a   1.000
_cell.length_b   1.000
_cell.length_c   1.000
_cell.angle_alpha   90.00
_cell.angle_beta   90.00
_cell.angle_gamma   90.00
#
_symmetry.space_group_name_H-M   'P 1'
#
loop_
_entity.id
_entity.type
_entity.pdbx_description
1 polymer ?
#
loop_
_entity_poly.entity_id
_entity_poly.type
_entity_poly.pdbx_seq_one_letter_code
_entity_poly.pdbx_strand_id
1 'polypeptide(L)'
;MQMVQQLPVHLRAEAAECMSFEATSRIRDPIYGCAGIITQLQHQIIQAEREVAKIQAKITFYNAQVHVDPAWLTQSHYAQKQECTLQTSISNPSFGESRGGEFDDGPF
;
A
#
# COMPACT_ATOMS: atom_id res chain seq x y z
N MET A 1 -15.05 46.42 18.35
CA MET A 1 -14.12 47.30 19.09
C MET A 1 -14.01 46.96 20.57
N GLN A 2 -15.13 46.72 21.28
CA GLN A 2 -15.12 46.45 22.72
C GLN A 2 -14.27 45.21 23.13
N MET A 3 -14.24 44.17 22.29
CA MET A 3 -13.45 42.95 22.52
C MET A 3 -11.92 43.21 22.54
N VAL A 4 -11.41 44.09 21.67
CA VAL A 4 -9.97 44.43 21.65
C VAL A 4 -9.57 45.23 22.88
N GLN A 5 -10.47 46.07 23.41
CA GLN A 5 -10.17 46.87 24.59
C GLN A 5 -10.07 46.04 25.88
N GLN A 6 -10.64 44.84 25.90
CA GLN A 6 -10.54 43.90 27.03
C GLN A 6 -9.19 43.18 27.08
N LEU A 7 -8.38 43.24 26.01
CA LEU A 7 -7.06 42.62 25.96
C LEU A 7 -5.99 43.51 26.61
N PRO A 8 -4.92 42.92 27.15
CA PRO A 8 -3.70 43.64 27.51
C PRO A 8 -3.17 44.47 26.34
N VAL A 9 -2.64 45.66 26.60
CA VAL A 9 -2.23 46.64 25.55
C VAL A 9 -1.32 46.01 24.49
N HIS A 10 -0.41 45.14 24.87
CA HIS A 10 0.55 44.49 23.97
C HIS A 10 -0.10 43.52 22.96
N LEU A 11 -1.28 42.94 23.27
CA LEU A 11 -2.00 42.03 22.38
C LEU A 11 -3.04 42.74 21.50
N ARG A 12 -3.34 44.01 21.79
CA ARG A 12 -4.41 44.74 21.09
C ARG A 12 -4.12 44.94 19.62
N ALA A 13 -2.87 45.21 19.26
CA ALA A 13 -2.45 45.40 17.88
C ALA A 13 -2.66 44.11 17.07
N GLU A 14 -2.11 43.00 17.54
CA GLU A 14 -2.28 41.67 16.92
C GLU A 14 -3.76 41.26 16.81
N ALA A 15 -4.55 41.49 17.86
CA ALA A 15 -5.98 41.19 17.81
C ALA A 15 -6.72 42.06 16.78
N ALA A 16 -6.36 43.35 16.65
CA ALA A 16 -6.94 44.24 15.66
C ALA A 16 -6.57 43.81 14.22
N GLU A 17 -5.34 43.33 14.02
CA GLU A 17 -4.88 42.76 12.75
C GLU A 17 -5.68 41.49 12.39
N CYS A 18 -5.83 40.55 13.32
CA CYS A 18 -6.63 39.34 13.14
C CYS A 18 -8.10 39.67 12.80
N MET A 19 -8.71 40.62 13.50
CA MET A 19 -10.07 41.06 13.20
C MET A 19 -10.19 41.71 11.80
N SER A 20 -9.19 42.51 11.42
CA SER A 20 -9.16 43.15 10.10
C SER A 20 -8.99 42.11 8.98
N PHE A 21 -8.16 41.10 9.21
CA PHE A 21 -7.99 39.97 8.30
C PHE A 21 -9.29 39.16 8.15
N GLU A 22 -9.96 38.84 9.26
CA GLU A 22 -11.24 38.10 9.22
C GLU A 22 -12.30 38.89 8.43
N ALA A 23 -12.44 40.19 8.71
CA ALA A 23 -13.37 41.05 8.00
C ALA A 23 -13.05 41.13 6.51
N THR A 24 -11.77 41.32 6.16
CA THR A 24 -11.32 41.35 4.76
C THR A 24 -11.59 40.03 4.05
N SER A 25 -11.42 38.91 4.74
CA SER A 25 -11.71 37.59 4.20
C SER A 25 -13.19 37.42 3.89
N ARG A 26 -14.10 37.88 4.78
CA ARG A 26 -15.55 37.86 4.53
C ARG A 26 -15.98 38.78 3.39
N ILE A 27 -15.26 39.88 3.14
CA ILE A 27 -15.53 40.75 1.98
C ILE A 27 -15.17 40.02 0.67
N ARG A 28 -14.05 39.28 0.67
CA ARG A 28 -13.57 38.54 -0.51
C ARG A 28 -14.38 37.27 -0.77
N ASP A 29 -14.72 36.55 0.29
CA ASP A 29 -15.54 35.34 0.27
C ASP A 29 -16.64 35.47 1.35
N PRO A 30 -17.86 35.89 0.97
CA PRO A 30 -18.94 36.12 1.92
C PRO A 30 -19.51 34.85 2.54
N ILE A 31 -19.25 33.68 1.97
CA ILE A 31 -19.79 32.41 2.47
C ILE A 31 -18.80 31.78 3.43
N TYR A 32 -17.53 31.65 3.04
CA TYR A 32 -16.54 30.91 3.82
C TYR A 32 -15.47 31.79 4.46
N GLY A 33 -15.20 32.98 3.94
CA GLY A 33 -14.22 33.92 4.50
C GLY A 33 -12.89 33.25 4.88
N CYS A 34 -12.46 33.45 6.14
CA CYS A 34 -11.24 32.82 6.64
C CYS A 34 -11.36 31.29 6.84
N ALA A 35 -12.57 30.74 7.01
CA ALA A 35 -12.79 29.30 7.11
C ALA A 35 -12.48 28.58 5.79
N GLY A 36 -12.68 29.25 4.65
CA GLY A 36 -12.24 28.76 3.34
C GLY A 36 -10.71 28.59 3.29
N ILE A 37 -9.97 29.58 3.79
CA ILE A 37 -8.50 29.55 3.87
C ILE A 37 -8.04 28.41 4.79
N ILE A 38 -8.67 28.24 5.95
CA ILE A 38 -8.38 27.14 6.87
C ILE A 38 -8.57 25.79 6.18
N THR A 39 -9.69 25.61 5.48
CA THR A 39 -10.01 24.36 4.78
C THR A 39 -9.00 24.06 3.67
N GLN A 40 -8.60 25.09 2.92
CA GLN A 40 -7.57 24.96 1.89
C GLN A 40 -6.23 24.51 2.48
N LEU A 41 -5.80 25.11 3.58
CA LEU A 41 -4.56 24.73 4.27
C LEU A 41 -4.63 23.30 4.79
N GLN A 42 -5.76 22.89 5.38
CA GLN A 42 -5.98 21.51 5.82
C GLN A 42 -5.86 20.52 4.66
N HIS A 43 -6.42 20.85 3.50
CA HIS A 43 -6.28 20.01 2.30
C HIS A 43 -4.82 19.90 1.84
N GLN A 44 -4.06 21.01 1.85
CA GLN A 44 -2.63 21.00 1.50
C GLN A 44 -1.81 20.14 2.46
N ILE A 45 -2.09 20.20 3.76
CA ILE A 45 -1.45 19.34 4.77
C ILE A 45 -1.72 17.87 4.46
N ILE A 46 -2.98 17.50 4.24
CA ILE A 46 -3.37 16.12 3.91
C ILE A 46 -2.68 15.64 2.62
N GLN A 47 -2.58 16.50 1.60
CA GLN A 47 -1.87 16.16 0.36
C GLN A 47 -0.39 15.90 0.62
N ALA A 48 0.27 16.76 1.40
CA ALA A 48 1.68 16.58 1.76
C ALA A 48 1.90 15.28 2.54
N GLU A 49 1.06 15.01 3.55
CA GLU A 49 1.11 13.77 4.33
C GLU A 49 0.93 12.52 3.45
N ARG A 50 0.04 12.57 2.45
CA ARG A 50 -0.14 11.49 1.47
C ARG A 50 1.11 11.26 0.64
N GLU A 51 1.79 12.31 0.18
CA GLU A 51 3.03 12.16 -0.58
C GLU A 51 4.15 11.55 0.27
N VAL A 52 4.27 11.98 1.53
CA VAL A 52 5.19 11.35 2.49
C VAL A 52 4.88 9.87 2.66
N ALA A 53 3.62 9.50 2.88
CA ALA A 53 3.20 8.11 3.03
C ALA A 53 3.50 7.26 1.77
N LYS A 54 3.27 7.81 0.57
CA LYS A 54 3.60 7.15 -0.70
C LYS A 54 5.10 6.87 -0.82
N ILE A 55 5.94 7.85 -0.50
CA ILE A 55 7.39 7.70 -0.54
C ILE A 55 7.84 6.66 0.48
N GLN A 56 7.30 6.71 1.70
CA GLN A 56 7.62 5.74 2.74
C GLN A 56 7.24 4.30 2.32
N ALA A 57 6.08 4.12 1.69
CA ALA A 57 5.65 2.82 1.16
C ALA A 57 6.57 2.32 0.03
N LYS A 58 7.07 3.22 -0.84
CA LYS A 58 8.06 2.84 -1.85
C LYS A 58 9.36 2.39 -1.21
N ILE A 59 9.85 3.11 -0.20
CA ILE A 59 11.08 2.76 0.53
C ILE A 59 10.93 1.39 1.19
N THR A 60 9.83 1.13 1.89
CA THR A 60 9.61 -0.17 2.54
C THR A 60 9.51 -1.31 1.52
N PHE A 61 8.85 -1.09 0.39
CA PHE A 61 8.78 -2.07 -0.70
C PHE A 61 10.16 -2.40 -1.27
N TYR A 62 11.01 -1.40 -1.52
CA TYR A 62 12.38 -1.65 -1.99
C TYR A 62 13.21 -2.38 -0.93
N ASN A 63 13.13 -1.99 0.34
CA ASN A 63 13.86 -2.65 1.42
C ASN A 63 13.42 -4.12 1.60
N ALA A 64 12.13 -4.42 1.46
CA ALA A 64 11.62 -5.79 1.55
C ALA A 64 12.12 -6.66 0.39
N GLN A 65 12.21 -6.11 -0.84
CA GLN A 65 12.77 -6.83 -1.98
C GLN A 65 14.27 -7.11 -1.84
N VAL A 66 15.04 -6.17 -1.29
CA VAL A 66 16.47 -6.35 -1.04
C VAL A 66 16.74 -7.47 -0.03
N HIS A 67 15.78 -7.74 0.87
CA HIS A 67 15.92 -8.77 1.89
C HIS A 67 15.41 -10.17 1.48
N VAL A 68 14.92 -10.35 0.24
CA VAL A 68 14.55 -11.68 -0.25
C VAL A 68 15.82 -12.47 -0.52
N ASP A 69 16.25 -13.21 0.50
CA ASP A 69 17.43 -14.06 0.44
C ASP A 69 17.19 -15.17 -0.62
N PRO A 70 17.98 -15.24 -1.71
CA PRO A 70 17.75 -16.18 -2.81
C PRO A 70 17.74 -17.64 -2.35
N ALA A 71 18.37 -17.93 -1.21
CA ALA A 71 18.39 -19.25 -0.59
C ALA A 71 16.98 -19.76 -0.20
N TRP A 72 16.10 -18.89 0.30
CA TRP A 72 14.74 -19.27 0.72
C TRP A 72 13.81 -19.53 -0.46
N LEU A 73 13.89 -18.71 -1.52
CA LEU A 73 13.17 -18.94 -2.78
C LEU A 73 13.57 -20.28 -3.42
N THR A 74 14.88 -20.57 -3.39
CA THR A 74 15.42 -21.82 -3.93
C THR A 74 14.96 -23.02 -3.11
N GLN A 75 15.06 -22.97 -1.78
CA GLN A 75 14.62 -24.05 -0.89
C GLN A 75 13.11 -24.34 -1.01
N SER A 76 12.27 -23.31 -1.13
CA SER A 76 10.82 -23.47 -1.34
C SER A 76 10.50 -24.17 -2.67
N HIS A 77 11.21 -23.81 -3.75
CA HIS A 77 11.05 -24.48 -5.04
C HIS A 77 11.49 -25.95 -4.98
N TYR A 78 12.56 -26.29 -4.26
CA TYR A 78 12.99 -27.68 -4.08
C TYR A 78 12.01 -28.50 -3.24
N ALA A 79 11.47 -27.95 -2.14
CA ALA A 79 10.48 -28.62 -1.29
C ALA A 79 9.18 -28.94 -2.06
N GLN A 80 8.66 -27.99 -2.84
CA GLN A 80 7.45 -28.19 -3.63
C GLN A 80 7.65 -29.18 -4.80
N LYS A 81 8.88 -29.24 -5.36
CA LYS A 81 9.22 -30.26 -6.36
C LYS A 81 9.19 -31.67 -5.75
N GLN A 82 9.63 -31.85 -4.51
CA GLN A 82 9.56 -33.15 -3.83
C GLN A 82 8.12 -33.61 -3.58
N GLU A 83 7.20 -32.72 -3.20
CA GLU A 83 5.78 -33.06 -3.02
C GLU A 83 5.09 -33.51 -4.32
N CYS A 84 5.35 -32.83 -5.46
CA CYS A 84 4.78 -33.22 -6.76
C CYS A 84 5.39 -34.54 -7.30
N THR A 85 6.66 -34.80 -6.97
CA THR A 85 7.33 -36.06 -7.34
C THR A 85 6.73 -37.26 -6.56
N LEU A 86 6.25 -37.04 -5.34
CA LEU A 86 5.57 -38.07 -4.53
C LEU A 86 4.11 -38.31 -4.93
N GLN A 87 3.45 -37.38 -5.63
CA GLN A 87 2.08 -37.57 -6.13
C GLN A 87 2.01 -38.19 -7.53
N THR A 88 3.09 -38.14 -8.32
CA THR A 88 3.14 -38.76 -9.67
C THR A 88 3.21 -40.29 -9.60
N SER A 89 3.55 -40.87 -8.44
CA SER A 89 3.60 -42.32 -8.23
C SER A 89 2.26 -42.97 -7.87
N ILE A 90 1.21 -42.19 -7.58
CA ILE A 90 -0.10 -42.74 -7.16
C ILE A 90 -1.15 -42.72 -8.29
N SER A 91 -0.86 -42.10 -9.44
CA SER A 91 -1.81 -42.02 -10.57
C SER A 91 -1.25 -42.63 -11.86
N ASN A 92 -0.60 -43.79 -11.79
CA ASN A 92 -0.46 -44.66 -12.96
C ASN A 92 -1.29 -45.91 -12.72
N PRO A 93 -2.49 -46.06 -13.32
CA PRO A 93 -3.07 -47.37 -13.45
C PRO A 93 -2.17 -48.16 -14.40
N SER A 94 -1.35 -49.06 -13.85
CA SER A 94 -0.72 -50.13 -14.63
C SER A 94 -1.84 -50.95 -15.28
N PHE A 95 -2.11 -50.69 -16.55
CA PHE A 95 -2.88 -51.60 -17.38
C PHE A 95 -2.07 -52.89 -17.53
N GLY A 96 -2.61 -53.98 -17.01
CA GLY A 96 -1.95 -55.28 -16.97
C GLY A 96 -1.75 -55.86 -18.37
N GLU A 97 -0.49 -56.19 -18.67
CA GLU A 97 -0.13 -57.00 -19.83
C GLU A 97 0.02 -58.45 -19.35
N SER A 98 -1.06 -59.23 -19.51
CA SER A 98 -1.09 -60.65 -19.18
C SER A 98 -0.30 -61.45 -20.21
N ARG A 99 0.77 -62.10 -19.75
CA ARG A 99 1.52 -63.13 -20.48
C ARG A 99 0.70 -64.41 -20.66
N GLY A 100 0.82 -65.00 -21.84
CA GLY A 100 0.59 -66.43 -22.13
C GLY A 100 0.50 -66.63 -23.65
N GLY A 101 1.26 -67.47 -24.33
CA GLY A 101 2.33 -68.41 -23.96
C GLY A 101 2.99 -68.87 -25.26
N GLU A 102 4.18 -69.43 -25.13
CA GLU A 102 5.02 -69.98 -26.19
C GLU A 102 4.37 -71.20 -26.87
N PHE A 103 4.42 -71.30 -28.20
CA PHE A 103 4.56 -72.57 -28.94
C PHE A 103 5.09 -72.26 -30.35
N ASP A 104 6.32 -72.70 -30.59
CA ASP A 104 7.04 -72.72 -31.88
C ASP A 104 6.45 -73.81 -32.80
N ASP A 105 6.49 -73.57 -34.12
CA ASP A 105 6.73 -74.54 -35.20
C ASP A 105 6.25 -73.97 -36.56
N GLY A 106 7.19 -73.55 -37.41
CA GLY A 106 6.96 -73.50 -38.86
C GLY A 106 7.11 -74.90 -39.48
N PRO A 107 7.40 -75.04 -40.78
CA PRO A 107 6.88 -74.38 -41.98
C PRO A 107 6.06 -75.36 -42.86
N PHE A 108 5.07 -74.86 -43.60
CA PHE A 108 4.57 -75.44 -44.87
C PHE A 108 3.93 -74.32 -45.71
#